data_AF-A0AA88LA87-F1
#
_entry.id   AF-A0AA88LA87-F1
#
_cell.length_a   1.000
_cell.length_b   1.000
_cell.length_c   1.000
_cell.angle_alpha   90.00
_cell.angle_beta   90.00
_cell.angle_gamma   90.00
#
_symmetry.space_group_name_H-M   'P 1'
#
loop_
_entity.id
_entity.type
_entity.pdbx_description
1 polymer ?
#
loop_
_entity_poly.entity_id
_entity_poly.type
_entity_poly.pdbx_seq_one_letter_code
_entity_poly.pdbx_strand_id
1 'polypeptide(L)'
;MRSASLLALLSVVLLAFARTAYCDEGESEAMIDADEHKDLIRRMQFLNQAKGDADGDGIPDEEDDDDDNDGVPDDEDKDDDGDGVNDSKDHDDDNDGIPDHQEGDLDNDGIPDHIDNDDDNDGIPDSEDNDDDNDGIPDYKDHDDDNDGILDHRESDFDNDGIPDHLDEDDDNDGIPDSEDPDDDNDGLNDSKDHDDDNDGMPDHLEGDNDNDGIPDHLDDDDDNDGIPDSLDDDDDGDGILDEDDDDDDNDGIIDKKEIDTDGDGIPDHLDDDDDNDGIPDENDDDDDNDGIPDSE
;
A
#
# COMPACT_ATOMS: atom_id res chain seq x y z
N MET A 1 -16.11 24.67 -32.35
CA MET A 1 -16.77 23.43 -31.94
C MET A 1 -16.46 23.29 -30.46
N ARG A 2 -17.21 24.01 -29.63
CA ARG A 2 -16.98 24.17 -28.19
C ARG A 2 -18.37 24.18 -27.59
N SER A 3 -18.89 23.01 -27.20
CA SER A 3 -20.27 22.84 -26.68
C SER A 3 -20.59 21.37 -26.30
N ALA A 4 -19.63 20.43 -26.34
CA ALA A 4 -19.92 19.01 -26.15
C ALA A 4 -19.43 18.46 -24.79
N SER A 5 -18.24 18.83 -24.32
CA SER A 5 -17.69 18.31 -23.04
C SER A 5 -18.38 18.88 -21.79
N LEU A 6 -18.68 20.18 -21.75
CA LEU A 6 -19.44 20.81 -20.66
C LEU A 6 -20.88 20.26 -20.48
N LEU A 7 -21.35 19.42 -21.41
CA LEU A 7 -22.66 18.78 -21.36
C LEU A 7 -22.60 17.33 -20.86
N ALA A 8 -21.41 16.74 -20.71
CA ALA A 8 -21.22 15.39 -20.19
C ALA A 8 -21.04 15.40 -18.66
N LEU A 9 -20.14 16.22 -18.11
CA LEU A 9 -19.95 16.41 -16.66
C LEU A 9 -21.19 17.02 -15.99
N LEU A 10 -21.76 18.07 -16.60
CA LEU A 10 -23.03 18.63 -16.12
C LEU A 10 -24.20 17.64 -16.23
N SER A 11 -24.09 16.57 -17.03
CA SER A 11 -25.11 15.52 -17.13
C SER A 11 -24.99 14.48 -16.00
N VAL A 12 -23.81 14.24 -15.45
CA VAL A 12 -23.63 13.31 -14.31
C VAL A 12 -24.05 14.01 -13.01
N VAL A 13 -23.60 15.26 -12.81
CA VAL A 13 -24.00 16.11 -11.67
C VAL A 13 -25.52 16.40 -11.68
N LEU A 14 -26.15 16.67 -12.84
CA LEU A 14 -27.62 16.81 -12.89
C LEU A 14 -28.37 15.48 -12.73
N LEU A 15 -27.79 14.32 -13.08
CA LEU A 15 -28.46 13.04 -12.83
C LEU A 15 -28.48 12.72 -11.32
N ALA A 16 -27.42 13.08 -10.59
CA ALA A 16 -27.36 13.00 -9.13
C ALA A 16 -28.36 13.96 -8.46
N PHE A 17 -28.41 15.24 -8.87
CA PHE A 17 -29.39 16.21 -8.35
C PHE A 17 -30.85 15.92 -8.77
N ALA A 18 -31.09 15.24 -9.89
CA ALA A 18 -32.45 14.90 -10.32
C ALA A 18 -33.06 13.76 -9.49
N ARG A 19 -32.24 12.90 -8.87
CA ARG A 19 -32.73 11.83 -7.97
C ARG A 19 -33.23 12.38 -6.63
N THR A 20 -32.72 13.51 -6.16
CA THR A 20 -33.20 14.13 -4.90
C THR A 20 -34.49 14.95 -5.05
N ALA A 21 -34.92 15.29 -6.26
CA ALA A 21 -36.03 16.24 -6.47
C ALA A 21 -37.38 15.65 -6.94
N TYR A 22 -37.49 14.35 -7.23
CA TYR A 22 -38.76 13.75 -7.70
C TYR A 22 -39.34 12.74 -6.69
N CYS A 23 -39.92 13.26 -5.63
CA CYS A 23 -40.90 12.53 -4.83
C CYS A 23 -42.16 12.25 -5.67
N ASP A 24 -42.40 11.00 -6.05
CA ASP A 24 -43.75 10.44 -6.06
C ASP A 24 -43.72 8.90 -6.00
N GLU A 25 -44.18 8.40 -4.85
CA GLU A 25 -44.76 7.08 -4.59
C GLU A 25 -44.03 5.83 -5.11
N GLY A 26 -43.12 5.33 -4.27
CA GLY A 26 -43.08 3.93 -3.88
C GLY A 26 -42.23 3.01 -4.74
N GLU A 27 -40.93 3.02 -4.51
CA GLU A 27 -40.06 1.84 -4.58
C GLU A 27 -38.85 2.11 -3.67
N SER A 28 -38.45 1.08 -2.92
CA SER A 28 -37.29 1.11 -2.02
C SER A 28 -36.03 1.06 -2.87
N GLU A 29 -35.28 2.15 -2.95
CA GLU A 29 -33.89 2.11 -3.41
C GLU A 29 -33.00 2.77 -2.37
N ALA A 30 -31.82 2.17 -2.22
CA ALA A 30 -30.79 2.43 -1.22
C ALA A 30 -30.53 3.93 -1.04
N MET A 31 -30.55 4.37 0.22
CA MET A 31 -29.67 5.48 0.61
C MET A 31 -28.27 4.93 0.42
N ILE A 32 -27.54 5.47 -0.56
CA ILE A 32 -26.07 5.47 -0.51
C ILE A 32 -25.75 6.09 0.85
N ASP A 33 -24.98 5.38 1.68
CA ASP A 33 -24.65 5.89 3.00
C ASP A 33 -23.78 7.15 2.84
N ALA A 34 -23.73 7.99 3.88
CA ALA A 34 -22.94 9.20 3.82
C ALA A 34 -21.43 8.92 3.69
N ASP A 35 -20.97 7.73 4.09
CA ASP A 35 -19.57 7.32 4.00
C ASP A 35 -19.23 6.79 2.60
N GLU A 36 -20.02 5.89 1.98
CA GLU A 36 -19.89 5.51 0.55
C GLU A 36 -19.89 6.72 -0.41
N HIS A 37 -20.51 7.85 -0.03
CA HIS A 37 -20.55 9.06 -0.86
C HIS A 37 -19.35 10.00 -0.63
N LYS A 38 -18.69 9.94 0.54
CA LYS A 38 -17.44 10.67 0.75
C LYS A 38 -16.30 9.91 0.10
N ASP A 39 -16.29 8.61 0.28
CA ASP A 39 -15.34 7.69 -0.32
C ASP A 39 -15.34 7.81 -1.86
N LEU A 40 -16.52 7.77 -2.51
CA LEU A 40 -16.62 8.04 -3.95
C LEU A 40 -16.18 9.47 -4.38
N ILE A 41 -16.19 10.43 -3.46
CA ILE A 41 -15.68 11.79 -3.73
C ILE A 41 -14.16 11.79 -3.57
N ARG A 42 -13.61 11.15 -2.52
CA ARG A 42 -12.18 10.97 -2.25
C ARG A 42 -11.51 10.24 -3.41
N ARG A 43 -12.01 9.07 -3.81
CA ARG A 43 -11.59 8.35 -5.03
C ARG A 43 -11.67 9.16 -6.32
N MET A 44 -12.59 10.12 -6.44
CA MET A 44 -12.62 11.00 -7.62
C MET A 44 -11.62 12.15 -7.55
N GLN A 45 -11.30 12.65 -6.36
CA GLN A 45 -10.25 13.63 -6.13
C GLN A 45 -8.88 12.97 -6.33
N PHE A 46 -8.67 11.81 -5.70
CA PHE A 46 -7.46 11.00 -5.84
C PHE A 46 -7.16 10.62 -7.30
N LEU A 47 -8.15 10.08 -8.04
CA LEU A 47 -7.96 9.74 -9.46
C LEU A 47 -7.65 10.94 -10.37
N ASN A 48 -7.95 12.15 -9.92
CA ASN A 48 -7.68 13.39 -10.63
C ASN A 48 -6.29 13.94 -10.26
N GLN A 49 -5.93 13.90 -8.98
CA GLN A 49 -4.62 14.28 -8.45
C GLN A 49 -3.51 13.34 -8.96
N ALA A 50 -3.69 12.03 -8.91
CA ALA A 50 -2.81 11.02 -9.53
C ALA A 50 -2.77 11.06 -11.08
N LYS A 51 -3.46 12.03 -11.72
CA LYS A 51 -3.34 12.33 -13.16
C LYS A 51 -2.76 13.71 -13.42
N GLY A 52 -2.45 14.47 -12.37
CA GLY A 52 -2.18 15.90 -12.41
C GLY A 52 -3.28 16.68 -13.12
N ASP A 53 -4.56 16.50 -12.74
CA ASP A 53 -5.74 17.26 -13.23
C ASP A 53 -6.74 17.40 -12.07
N ALA A 54 -6.33 18.07 -10.99
CA ALA A 54 -7.00 18.12 -9.68
C ALA A 54 -8.49 18.50 -9.79
N ASP A 55 -8.82 19.56 -10.53
CA ASP A 55 -10.21 19.99 -10.75
C ASP A 55 -11.00 19.19 -11.82
N GLY A 56 -10.33 18.31 -12.57
CA GLY A 56 -10.88 17.52 -13.65
C GLY A 56 -11.43 18.31 -14.84
N ASP A 57 -10.91 19.52 -15.10
CA ASP A 57 -11.29 20.35 -16.23
C ASP A 57 -10.66 19.87 -17.56
N GLY A 58 -9.61 19.06 -17.46
CA GLY A 58 -8.86 18.47 -18.56
C GLY A 58 -7.70 19.33 -19.05
N ILE A 59 -7.19 20.21 -18.19
CA ILE A 59 -5.90 20.88 -18.27
C ILE A 59 -5.03 20.24 -17.18
N PRO A 60 -3.83 19.73 -17.50
CA PRO A 60 -2.95 19.22 -16.46
C PRO A 60 -2.51 20.32 -15.50
N ASP A 61 -2.34 20.03 -14.22
CA ASP A 61 -1.99 20.98 -13.15
C ASP A 61 -0.69 21.74 -13.50
N GLU A 62 0.32 21.05 -14.07
CA GLU A 62 1.55 21.69 -14.60
C GLU A 62 1.32 22.79 -15.69
N GLU A 63 0.16 22.75 -16.34
CA GLU A 63 -0.28 23.71 -17.37
C GLU A 63 -1.50 24.57 -16.94
N ASP A 64 -2.08 24.37 -15.76
CA ASP A 64 -3.17 25.19 -15.21
C ASP A 64 -2.62 26.41 -14.42
N ASP A 65 -3.48 27.41 -14.20
CA ASP A 65 -3.16 28.61 -13.41
C ASP A 65 -4.10 28.70 -12.17
N ASP A 66 -4.92 27.67 -11.87
CA ASP A 66 -6.02 27.59 -10.87
C ASP A 66 -6.44 26.11 -10.68
N ASP A 67 -5.56 25.28 -10.12
CA ASP A 67 -5.60 23.80 -10.10
C ASP A 67 -6.87 23.22 -9.43
N ASP A 68 -7.42 23.91 -8.42
CA ASP A 68 -8.64 23.52 -7.72
C ASP A 68 -9.91 24.25 -8.22
N ASN A 69 -9.72 25.21 -9.14
CA ASN A 69 -10.73 26.06 -9.77
C ASN A 69 -11.59 26.86 -8.77
N ASP A 70 -11.06 27.22 -7.59
CA ASP A 70 -11.75 28.04 -6.59
C ASP A 70 -11.80 29.54 -6.97
N GLY A 71 -10.95 29.94 -7.92
CA GLY A 71 -10.82 31.29 -8.43
C GLY A 71 -9.69 32.11 -7.79
N VAL A 72 -8.78 31.48 -7.05
CA VAL A 72 -7.49 31.96 -6.60
C VAL A 72 -6.41 31.26 -7.44
N PRO A 73 -5.53 31.99 -8.13
CA PRO A 73 -4.45 31.34 -8.87
C PRO A 73 -3.46 30.66 -7.93
N ASP A 74 -2.90 29.52 -8.32
CA ASP A 74 -1.98 28.68 -7.50
C ASP A 74 -0.82 29.50 -6.91
N ASP A 75 -0.28 30.46 -7.68
CA ASP A 75 0.81 31.34 -7.21
C ASP A 75 0.42 32.29 -6.06
N GLU A 76 -0.88 32.47 -5.84
CA GLU A 76 -1.50 33.23 -4.76
C GLU A 76 -2.31 32.35 -3.79
N ASP A 77 -2.52 31.07 -4.10
CA ASP A 77 -3.31 30.14 -3.30
C ASP A 77 -2.56 29.68 -2.06
N LYS A 78 -3.35 29.43 -1.02
CA LYS A 78 -2.95 29.01 0.30
C LYS A 78 -4.06 28.23 0.98
N ASP A 79 -4.85 27.47 0.24
CA ASP A 79 -5.95 26.66 0.74
C ASP A 79 -6.19 25.57 -0.31
N ASP A 80 -5.16 24.77 -0.59
CA ASP A 80 -5.03 23.97 -1.83
C ASP A 80 -6.16 22.93 -2.00
N ASP A 81 -6.75 22.47 -0.90
CA ASP A 81 -7.92 21.58 -0.87
C ASP A 81 -9.30 22.30 -0.79
N GLY A 82 -9.30 23.62 -0.64
CA GLY A 82 -10.48 24.47 -0.44
C GLY A 82 -11.33 24.17 0.80
N ASP A 83 -10.81 23.52 1.84
CA ASP A 83 -11.55 23.15 3.05
C ASP A 83 -11.81 24.37 3.98
N GLY A 84 -11.02 25.42 3.78
CA GLY A 84 -11.08 26.70 4.50
C GLY A 84 -10.10 26.86 5.65
N VAL A 85 -9.08 26.01 5.78
CA VAL A 85 -8.09 26.03 6.86
C VAL A 85 -6.76 26.68 6.51
N ASN A 86 -6.36 26.84 5.27
CA ASN A 86 -5.06 27.39 4.87
C ASN A 86 -3.84 26.61 5.37
N ASP A 87 -3.12 26.09 4.38
CA ASP A 87 -2.03 25.10 4.39
C ASP A 87 -0.99 25.35 5.48
N SER A 88 -0.59 26.62 5.66
CA SER A 88 0.34 26.96 6.77
C SER A 88 -0.16 26.64 8.20
N LYS A 89 -1.43 26.23 8.37
CA LYS A 89 -1.98 25.65 9.60
C LYS A 89 -2.83 24.41 9.31
N ASP A 90 -2.93 23.96 8.07
CA ASP A 90 -3.36 22.61 7.82
C ASP A 90 -2.28 21.64 8.26
N HIS A 91 -2.65 20.37 8.33
CA HIS A 91 -1.70 19.29 8.59
C HIS A 91 -1.85 18.20 7.53
N ASP A 92 -2.57 18.53 6.46
CA ASP A 92 -3.07 17.69 5.37
C ASP A 92 -3.60 18.70 4.33
N ASP A 93 -2.67 19.31 3.60
CA ASP A 93 -2.84 20.51 2.77
C ASP A 93 -3.71 20.22 1.52
N ASP A 94 -3.74 18.97 1.06
CA ASP A 94 -4.51 18.50 -0.09
C ASP A 94 -5.70 17.56 0.25
N ASN A 95 -5.84 17.18 1.53
CA ASN A 95 -6.92 16.33 2.07
C ASN A 95 -6.94 14.92 1.46
N ASP A 96 -5.79 14.41 1.02
CA ASP A 96 -5.66 13.05 0.49
C ASP A 96 -5.85 11.99 1.60
N GLY A 97 -5.46 12.30 2.84
CA GLY A 97 -5.54 11.41 4.00
C GLY A 97 -4.19 11.14 4.66
N ILE A 98 -3.10 11.50 3.99
CA ILE A 98 -1.75 11.55 4.53
C ILE A 98 -1.52 12.95 5.12
N PRO A 99 -0.83 13.07 6.26
CA PRO A 99 -0.49 14.39 6.79
C PRO A 99 0.81 14.99 6.20
N ASP A 100 0.91 16.32 5.94
CA ASP A 100 2.10 16.97 5.30
C ASP A 100 3.48 16.75 5.97
N HIS A 101 3.51 16.17 7.17
CA HIS A 101 4.76 15.83 7.83
C HIS A 101 5.24 14.40 7.53
N GLN A 102 4.42 13.64 6.80
CA GLN A 102 4.64 12.29 6.31
C GLN A 102 4.72 12.26 4.78
N GLU A 103 4.31 13.32 4.08
CA GLU A 103 4.55 13.50 2.64
C GLU A 103 6.01 13.94 2.37
N GLY A 104 6.75 13.11 1.62
CA GLY A 104 7.94 13.54 0.88
C GLY A 104 7.57 14.44 -0.31
N ASP A 105 8.55 15.19 -0.81
CA ASP A 105 8.44 16.08 -1.98
C ASP A 105 9.88 16.46 -2.35
N LEU A 106 10.55 15.50 -2.98
CA LEU A 106 11.99 15.46 -3.23
C LEU A 106 12.40 16.64 -4.11
N ASP A 107 11.61 16.97 -5.12
CA ASP A 107 11.92 18.01 -6.10
C ASP A 107 11.29 19.38 -5.79
N ASN A 108 10.33 19.42 -4.86
CA ASN A 108 9.59 20.60 -4.39
C ASN A 108 8.66 21.21 -5.45
N ASP A 109 8.02 20.37 -6.27
CA ASP A 109 7.02 20.79 -7.25
C ASP A 109 5.59 20.84 -6.71
N GLY A 110 5.35 20.24 -5.54
CA GLY A 110 4.08 20.26 -4.83
C GLY A 110 3.21 19.02 -5.03
N ILE A 111 3.72 17.99 -5.70
CA ILE A 111 3.16 16.63 -5.71
C ILE A 111 3.98 15.79 -4.72
N PRO A 112 3.36 15.12 -3.75
CA PRO A 112 4.07 14.18 -2.89
C PRO A 112 4.67 13.00 -3.65
N ASP A 113 5.88 12.58 -3.26
CA ASP A 113 6.67 11.56 -3.97
C ASP A 113 5.88 10.23 -4.17
N HIS A 114 5.22 9.70 -3.13
CA HIS A 114 4.37 8.50 -3.24
C HIS A 114 3.23 8.52 -4.29
N ILE A 115 2.88 9.68 -4.86
CA ILE A 115 1.93 9.82 -5.98
C ILE A 115 2.50 10.54 -7.22
N ASP A 116 3.76 10.96 -7.16
CA ASP A 116 4.48 11.50 -8.31
C ASP A 116 4.86 10.34 -9.27
N ASN A 117 5.27 10.68 -10.49
CA ASN A 117 5.69 9.72 -11.53
C ASN A 117 7.06 10.10 -12.11
N ASP A 118 7.78 11.02 -11.47
CA ASP A 118 9.13 11.52 -11.78
C ASP A 118 9.66 12.25 -10.52
N ASP A 119 9.85 11.52 -9.41
CA ASP A 119 10.03 12.06 -8.04
C ASP A 119 11.18 13.07 -7.93
N ASP A 120 12.26 12.87 -8.70
CA ASP A 120 13.41 13.77 -8.74
C ASP A 120 13.40 14.77 -9.91
N ASN A 121 12.39 14.64 -10.77
CA ASN A 121 12.10 15.46 -11.93
C ASN A 121 13.30 15.58 -12.90
N ASP A 122 14.10 14.50 -13.06
CA ASP A 122 15.21 14.43 -14.02
C ASP A 122 14.74 14.26 -15.48
N GLY A 123 13.47 13.88 -15.65
CA GLY A 123 12.82 13.66 -16.94
C GLY A 123 12.87 12.21 -17.43
N ILE A 124 13.11 11.26 -16.52
CA ILE A 124 12.93 9.83 -16.68
C ILE A 124 11.85 9.45 -15.65
N PRO A 125 10.67 8.99 -16.09
CA PRO A 125 9.65 8.54 -15.14
C PRO A 125 10.12 7.34 -14.33
N ASP A 126 9.75 7.25 -13.05
CA ASP A 126 10.21 6.24 -12.06
C ASP A 126 10.03 4.81 -12.59
N SER A 127 8.87 4.55 -13.22
CA SER A 127 8.59 3.28 -13.92
C SER A 127 9.62 2.83 -14.99
N GLU A 128 10.52 3.73 -15.42
CA GLU A 128 11.63 3.48 -16.33
C GLU A 128 13.00 3.95 -15.78
N ASP A 129 13.07 4.49 -14.56
CA ASP A 129 14.31 4.74 -13.83
C ASP A 129 14.72 3.49 -13.01
N ASN A 130 15.89 3.55 -12.37
CA ASN A 130 16.45 2.47 -11.55
C ASN A 130 17.16 3.06 -10.30
N ASP A 131 16.82 4.32 -9.98
CA ASP A 131 17.41 5.24 -8.98
C ASP A 131 16.44 6.43 -8.91
N ASP A 132 15.18 6.17 -8.51
CA ASP A 132 14.01 7.07 -8.65
C ASP A 132 14.27 8.41 -7.92
N ASP A 133 14.82 8.36 -6.71
CA ASP A 133 15.25 9.52 -5.92
C ASP A 133 16.65 10.12 -6.29
N ASN A 134 17.39 9.45 -7.17
CA ASN A 134 18.76 9.76 -7.56
C ASN A 134 19.78 9.93 -6.38
N ASP A 135 19.59 9.22 -5.26
CA ASP A 135 20.50 9.23 -4.12
C ASP A 135 21.81 8.45 -4.38
N GLY A 136 21.76 7.55 -5.36
CA GLY A 136 22.86 6.70 -5.82
C GLY A 136 22.88 5.28 -5.24
N ILE A 137 21.84 4.88 -4.53
CA ILE A 137 21.43 3.50 -4.23
C ILE A 137 20.38 3.13 -5.28
N PRO A 138 20.61 2.10 -6.11
CA PRO A 138 19.61 1.72 -7.09
C PRO A 138 18.42 1.03 -6.43
N ASP A 139 17.21 1.27 -6.92
CA ASP A 139 15.91 0.86 -6.35
C ASP A 139 15.87 -0.58 -5.84
N TYR A 140 16.36 -1.54 -6.63
CA TYR A 140 16.44 -2.96 -6.22
C TYR A 140 17.32 -3.24 -4.97
N LYS A 141 17.91 -2.21 -4.38
CA LYS A 141 18.73 -2.22 -3.16
C LYS A 141 18.37 -1.07 -2.22
N ASP A 142 17.49 -0.16 -2.63
CA ASP A 142 16.91 0.79 -1.71
C ASP A 142 15.74 0.11 -0.99
N HIS A 143 15.33 0.72 0.11
CA HIS A 143 14.14 0.30 0.85
C HIS A 143 13.10 1.44 0.92
N ASP A 144 13.38 2.53 0.23
CA ASP A 144 12.72 3.83 0.22
C ASP A 144 13.13 4.48 -1.13
N ASP A 145 12.61 3.92 -2.22
CA ASP A 145 13.01 4.19 -3.62
C ASP A 145 12.82 5.67 -4.00
N ASP A 146 11.83 6.33 -3.39
CA ASP A 146 11.47 7.73 -3.61
C ASP A 146 11.99 8.68 -2.50
N ASN A 147 12.50 8.13 -1.39
CA ASN A 147 13.06 8.85 -0.24
C ASN A 147 12.05 9.75 0.49
N ASP A 148 10.77 9.39 0.42
CA ASP A 148 9.66 10.12 1.04
C ASP A 148 9.58 9.89 2.56
N GLY A 149 10.26 8.83 3.04
CA GLY A 149 10.36 8.43 4.43
C GLY A 149 9.35 7.37 4.88
N ILE A 150 8.57 6.85 3.95
CA ILE A 150 7.82 5.60 3.98
C ILE A 150 8.71 4.55 3.28
N LEU A 151 8.73 3.33 3.79
CA LEU A 151 9.54 2.26 3.17
C LEU A 151 8.71 1.58 2.09
N ASP A 152 9.31 1.13 0.99
CA ASP A 152 8.59 0.61 -0.20
C ASP A 152 7.52 -0.45 0.14
N HIS A 153 7.86 -1.38 1.06
CA HIS A 153 6.93 -2.44 1.49
C HIS A 153 5.75 -1.93 2.34
N ARG A 154 5.78 -0.67 2.79
CA ARG A 154 4.68 0.01 3.48
C ARG A 154 3.89 0.94 2.56
N GLU A 155 4.28 1.05 1.30
CA GLU A 155 3.59 1.85 0.28
C GLU A 155 2.48 1.07 -0.42
N SER A 156 2.19 -0.15 0.01
CA SER A 156 1.01 -0.89 -0.42
C SER A 156 -0.25 -0.02 -0.26
N ASP A 157 -1.06 0.00 -1.31
CA ASP A 157 -2.38 0.66 -1.37
C ASP A 157 -3.31 -0.34 -2.06
N PHE A 158 -3.83 -1.27 -1.27
CA PHE A 158 -4.49 -2.47 -1.76
C PHE A 158 -5.71 -2.12 -2.62
N ASP A 159 -6.51 -1.14 -2.20
CA ASP A 159 -7.69 -0.73 -2.94
C ASP A 159 -7.48 0.41 -3.95
N ASN A 160 -6.28 0.99 -3.98
CA ASN A 160 -5.85 2.07 -4.85
C ASN A 160 -6.67 3.37 -4.65
N ASP A 161 -6.95 3.74 -3.40
CA ASP A 161 -7.61 5.01 -3.07
C ASP A 161 -6.67 6.15 -2.71
N GLY A 162 -5.37 5.86 -2.59
CA GLY A 162 -4.34 6.84 -2.33
C GLY A 162 -3.86 6.97 -0.91
N ILE A 163 -4.40 6.16 -0.01
CA ILE A 163 -3.92 6.10 1.36
C ILE A 163 -3.16 4.79 1.46
N PRO A 164 -1.85 4.82 1.77
CA PRO A 164 -1.10 3.59 2.03
C PRO A 164 -1.78 2.79 3.15
N ASP A 165 -1.82 1.46 3.00
CA ASP A 165 -2.52 0.52 3.87
C ASP A 165 -2.14 0.73 5.35
N HIS A 166 -0.86 1.01 5.64
CA HIS A 166 -0.41 1.30 7.01
C HIS A 166 -1.02 2.58 7.65
N LEU A 167 -1.68 3.43 6.87
CA LEU A 167 -2.39 4.64 7.28
C LEU A 167 -3.91 4.58 7.05
N ASP A 168 -4.41 3.60 6.29
CA ASP A 168 -5.85 3.39 6.10
C ASP A 168 -6.46 2.65 7.32
N GLU A 169 -7.77 2.75 7.50
CA GLU A 169 -8.54 2.03 8.53
C GLU A 169 -9.43 0.93 7.90
N ASP A 170 -9.39 0.73 6.57
CA ASP A 170 -10.21 -0.17 5.75
C ASP A 170 -9.49 -0.42 4.39
N ASP A 171 -8.31 -1.05 4.44
CA ASP A 171 -7.31 -1.16 3.34
C ASP A 171 -7.88 -1.71 2.02
N ASP A 172 -8.89 -2.57 2.13
CA ASP A 172 -9.56 -3.19 0.98
C ASP A 172 -10.92 -2.57 0.61
N ASN A 173 -11.34 -1.56 1.39
CA ASN A 173 -12.58 -0.83 1.30
C ASN A 173 -13.84 -1.74 1.22
N ASP A 174 -13.84 -2.90 1.89
CA ASP A 174 -14.98 -3.81 1.96
C ASP A 174 -16.09 -3.31 2.90
N GLY A 175 -15.74 -2.36 3.78
CA GLY A 175 -16.62 -1.77 4.79
C GLY A 175 -16.54 -2.44 6.17
N ILE A 176 -15.53 -3.27 6.40
CA ILE A 176 -15.11 -3.80 7.69
C ILE A 176 -13.72 -3.21 7.99
N PRO A 177 -13.56 -2.44 9.07
CA PRO A 177 -12.25 -1.90 9.40
C PRO A 177 -11.24 -3.01 9.72
N ASP A 178 -9.99 -2.91 9.26
CA ASP A 178 -8.92 -3.96 9.36
C ASP A 178 -8.81 -4.51 10.78
N SER A 179 -8.93 -3.64 11.79
CA SER A 179 -8.93 -4.05 13.21
C SER A 179 -10.00 -5.09 13.61
N GLU A 180 -11.02 -5.30 12.78
CA GLU A 180 -12.09 -6.28 12.93
C GLU A 180 -12.31 -7.11 11.63
N ASP A 181 -11.50 -6.89 10.60
CA ASP A 181 -11.52 -7.66 9.36
C ASP A 181 -10.92 -9.05 9.63
N PRO A 182 -11.55 -10.12 9.11
CA PRO A 182 -11.00 -11.44 9.16
C PRO A 182 -10.63 -11.99 7.76
N ASP A 183 -10.54 -11.18 6.72
CA ASP A 183 -10.23 -11.56 5.34
C ASP A 183 -9.60 -10.35 4.60
N ASP A 184 -8.41 -9.91 5.04
CA ASP A 184 -7.80 -8.61 4.69
C ASP A 184 -7.62 -8.40 3.17
N ASP A 185 -7.26 -9.43 2.41
CA ASP A 185 -7.16 -9.37 0.94
C ASP A 185 -8.46 -9.74 0.17
N ASN A 186 -9.52 -10.09 0.90
CA ASN A 186 -10.82 -10.44 0.38
C ASN A 186 -10.83 -11.61 -0.65
N ASP A 187 -9.84 -12.51 -0.60
CA ASP A 187 -9.76 -13.67 -1.52
C ASP A 187 -10.76 -14.80 -1.15
N GLY A 188 -11.33 -14.72 0.05
CA GLY A 188 -12.33 -15.63 0.60
C GLY A 188 -11.74 -16.78 1.41
N LEU A 189 -10.45 -16.74 1.71
CA LEU A 189 -9.82 -17.43 2.82
C LEU A 189 -10.15 -16.65 4.08
N ASN A 190 -9.21 -16.43 4.97
CA ASN A 190 -9.43 -15.77 6.25
C ASN A 190 -8.11 -15.91 6.93
N ASP A 191 -7.55 -14.79 7.35
CA ASP A 191 -6.15 -14.56 7.70
C ASP A 191 -5.61 -15.64 8.65
N SER A 192 -6.43 -16.12 9.58
CA SER A 192 -6.04 -17.29 10.42
C SER A 192 -5.73 -18.61 9.69
N LYS A 193 -5.92 -18.68 8.37
CA LYS A 193 -5.55 -19.74 7.44
C LYS A 193 -5.07 -19.20 6.10
N ASP A 194 -4.89 -17.90 5.95
CA ASP A 194 -4.06 -17.41 4.86
C ASP A 194 -2.59 -17.53 5.29
N HIS A 195 -1.70 -17.41 4.32
CA HIS A 195 -0.26 -17.41 4.54
C HIS A 195 0.40 -16.14 3.97
N ASP A 196 -0.43 -15.23 3.49
CA ASP A 196 -0.15 -13.99 2.78
C ASP A 196 -1.46 -13.18 2.90
N ASP A 197 -1.71 -12.71 4.13
CA ASP A 197 -2.99 -12.16 4.60
C ASP A 197 -3.39 -10.90 3.79
N ASP A 198 -2.42 -10.15 3.29
CA ASP A 198 -2.60 -8.92 2.50
C ASP A 198 -2.31 -9.07 0.98
N ASN A 199 -1.79 -10.23 0.56
CA ASN A 199 -1.51 -10.57 -0.84
C ASN A 199 -0.47 -9.64 -1.50
N ASP A 200 0.44 -9.08 -0.72
CA ASP A 200 1.56 -8.28 -1.21
C ASP A 200 2.65 -9.15 -1.89
N GLY A 201 2.58 -10.46 -1.68
CA GLY A 201 3.48 -11.47 -2.24
C GLY A 201 4.65 -11.84 -1.32
N MET A 202 4.68 -11.30 -0.10
CA MET A 202 5.49 -11.71 1.04
C MET A 202 4.60 -12.55 1.97
N PRO A 203 5.01 -13.77 2.32
CA PRO A 203 4.27 -14.56 3.31
C PRO A 203 4.34 -13.95 4.72
N ASP A 204 3.25 -14.04 5.51
CA ASP A 204 3.12 -13.41 6.84
C ASP A 204 4.28 -13.68 7.81
N HIS A 205 4.87 -14.88 7.73
CA HIS A 205 5.96 -15.29 8.61
C HIS A 205 7.31 -14.64 8.25
N LEU A 206 7.42 -14.02 7.08
CA LEU A 206 8.60 -13.25 6.68
C LEU A 206 8.46 -11.75 6.99
N GLU A 207 7.28 -11.30 7.44
CA GLU A 207 6.96 -9.91 7.79
C GLU A 207 7.39 -9.52 9.22
N GLY A 208 8.16 -10.36 9.91
CA GLY A 208 8.75 -10.02 11.20
C GLY A 208 9.52 -8.70 11.17
N ASP A 209 9.45 -7.93 12.26
CA ASP A 209 10.16 -6.66 12.47
C ASP A 209 10.51 -6.55 13.97
N ASN A 210 11.60 -7.23 14.34
CA ASN A 210 11.99 -7.49 15.72
C ASN A 210 12.30 -6.19 16.47
N ASP A 211 12.90 -5.21 15.82
CA ASP A 211 13.24 -3.93 16.42
C ASP A 211 12.21 -2.80 16.19
N ASN A 212 11.24 -3.03 15.29
CA ASN A 212 10.17 -2.11 14.91
C ASN A 212 10.68 -0.85 14.22
N ASP A 213 11.80 -0.92 13.49
CA ASP A 213 12.29 0.17 12.65
C ASP A 213 11.62 0.24 11.29
N GLY A 214 10.94 -0.83 10.94
CA GLY A 214 10.12 -0.97 9.77
C GLY A 214 10.75 -1.72 8.63
N ILE A 215 11.99 -2.19 8.70
CA ILE A 215 12.52 -3.10 7.69
C ILE A 215 12.18 -4.54 8.11
N PRO A 216 11.56 -5.37 7.25
CA PRO A 216 11.33 -6.77 7.59
C PRO A 216 12.65 -7.50 7.94
N ASP A 217 12.63 -8.36 8.95
CA ASP A 217 13.82 -9.00 9.52
C ASP A 217 14.66 -9.72 8.44
N HIS A 218 14.01 -10.36 7.46
CA HIS A 218 14.69 -11.06 6.37
C HIS A 218 15.42 -10.13 5.37
N LEU A 219 15.18 -8.82 5.45
CA LEU A 219 15.83 -7.75 4.67
C LEU A 219 16.76 -6.86 5.52
N ASP A 220 16.67 -6.91 6.84
CA ASP A 220 17.57 -6.19 7.75
C ASP A 220 18.93 -6.92 7.89
N ASP A 221 20.02 -6.17 8.05
CA ASP A 221 21.38 -6.64 8.31
C ASP A 221 21.73 -6.60 9.83
N ASP A 222 20.86 -6.06 10.68
CA ASP A 222 20.92 -5.95 12.16
C ASP A 222 19.48 -5.91 12.75
N ASP A 223 18.70 -6.97 12.52
CA ASP A 223 17.24 -7.12 12.75
C ASP A 223 16.71 -6.84 14.17
N ASP A 224 17.52 -7.12 15.21
CA ASP A 224 17.20 -6.76 16.60
C ASP A 224 17.81 -5.40 17.04
N ASN A 225 18.60 -4.80 16.16
CA ASN A 225 19.32 -3.55 16.29
C ASN A 225 20.18 -3.44 17.58
N ASP A 226 20.76 -4.56 18.03
CA ASP A 226 21.69 -4.60 19.17
C ASP A 226 23.10 -4.08 18.82
N GLY A 227 23.40 -3.99 17.53
CA GLY A 227 24.68 -3.56 16.98
C GLY A 227 25.63 -4.71 16.64
N ILE A 228 25.13 -5.93 16.56
CA ILE A 228 25.80 -7.12 16.04
C ILE A 228 25.03 -7.50 14.77
N PRO A 229 25.66 -7.44 13.59
CA PRO A 229 24.97 -7.84 12.37
C PRO A 229 24.58 -9.32 12.43
N ASP A 230 23.38 -9.72 12.00
CA ASP A 230 22.80 -11.08 12.12
C ASP A 230 23.72 -12.16 11.54
N SER A 231 24.50 -11.84 10.50
CA SER A 231 25.58 -12.73 10.01
C SER A 231 26.64 -13.15 11.08
N LEU A 232 26.65 -12.50 12.24
CA LEU A 232 27.51 -12.69 13.40
C LEU A 232 26.74 -12.77 14.72
N ASP A 233 25.42 -12.61 14.71
CA ASP A 233 24.61 -12.78 15.91
C ASP A 233 24.38 -14.27 16.21
N ASP A 234 24.08 -14.55 17.48
CA ASP A 234 23.68 -15.86 17.97
C ASP A 234 22.41 -15.69 18.88
N ASP A 235 21.60 -14.63 18.68
CA ASP A 235 20.42 -14.17 19.47
C ASP A 235 19.48 -13.33 18.58
N ASP A 236 19.02 -13.91 17.45
CA ASP A 236 18.42 -13.19 16.30
C ASP A 236 17.18 -12.33 16.69
N ASP A 237 16.31 -12.78 17.61
CA ASP A 237 15.16 -11.97 18.08
C ASP A 237 15.45 -10.99 19.24
N GLY A 238 16.69 -10.96 19.73
CA GLY A 238 17.13 -10.11 20.83
C GLY A 238 16.45 -10.35 22.19
N ASP A 239 15.74 -11.47 22.39
CA ASP A 239 15.01 -11.75 23.64
C ASP A 239 15.95 -12.12 24.82
N GLY A 240 17.20 -12.48 24.49
CA GLY A 240 18.26 -12.87 25.40
C GLY A 240 18.40 -14.38 25.61
N ILE A 241 17.74 -15.20 24.79
CA ILE A 241 17.89 -16.64 24.65
C ILE A 241 18.57 -16.91 23.31
N LEU A 242 19.85 -17.29 23.38
CA LEU A 242 20.61 -17.68 22.20
C LEU A 242 19.86 -18.69 21.33
N ASP A 243 19.94 -18.57 20.00
CA ASP A 243 19.24 -19.41 19.02
C ASP A 243 19.44 -20.91 19.30
N GLU A 244 20.65 -21.31 19.73
CA GLU A 244 20.94 -22.72 20.02
C GLU A 244 20.10 -23.32 21.18
N ASP A 245 19.51 -22.46 22.01
CA ASP A 245 18.68 -22.77 23.17
C ASP A 245 17.23 -22.24 23.02
N ASP A 246 16.89 -21.54 21.93
CA ASP A 246 15.52 -21.17 21.56
C ASP A 246 14.82 -22.29 20.74
N ASP A 247 13.49 -22.29 20.71
CA ASP A 247 12.66 -23.18 19.90
C ASP A 247 11.98 -22.41 18.73
N ASP A 248 12.27 -21.12 18.57
CA ASP A 248 11.67 -20.11 17.67
C ASP A 248 12.61 -18.89 17.69
N ASP A 249 13.74 -18.96 16.98
CA ASP A 249 14.92 -18.08 17.13
C ASP A 249 14.78 -16.70 16.48
N ASP A 250 13.94 -16.57 15.46
CA ASP A 250 13.56 -15.30 14.83
C ASP A 250 12.22 -14.75 15.35
N ASN A 251 11.49 -15.55 16.14
CA ASN A 251 10.19 -15.23 16.72
C ASN A 251 9.12 -14.86 15.66
N ASP A 252 9.19 -15.51 14.49
CA ASP A 252 8.19 -15.44 13.41
C ASP A 252 6.87 -16.18 13.76
N GLY A 253 6.87 -16.97 14.85
CA GLY A 253 5.72 -17.72 15.35
C GLY A 253 5.63 -19.16 14.80
N ILE A 254 6.57 -19.56 13.95
CA ILE A 254 6.82 -20.89 13.45
C ILE A 254 8.04 -21.46 14.17
N ILE A 255 7.82 -22.42 15.07
CA ILE A 255 8.96 -23.09 15.71
C ILE A 255 9.99 -23.67 14.71
N ASP A 256 11.29 -23.44 14.92
CA ASP A 256 12.46 -23.86 14.10
C ASP A 256 12.54 -25.35 13.70
N LYS A 257 11.72 -26.21 14.32
CA LYS A 257 11.53 -27.61 13.89
C LYS A 257 10.55 -27.76 12.72
N LYS A 258 9.92 -26.68 12.28
CA LYS A 258 8.89 -26.65 11.24
C LYS A 258 9.20 -25.69 10.10
N GLU A 259 10.23 -24.86 10.20
CA GLU A 259 10.79 -24.01 9.12
C GLU A 259 11.55 -24.82 8.05
N ILE A 260 11.20 -26.09 7.85
CA ILE A 260 11.78 -26.81 6.71
C ILE A 260 11.06 -26.24 5.49
N ASP A 261 11.83 -25.71 4.54
CA ASP A 261 11.39 -25.26 3.23
C ASP A 261 12.24 -26.03 2.20
N THR A 262 11.59 -26.98 1.51
CA THR A 262 12.23 -27.97 0.67
C THR A 262 12.69 -27.39 -0.67
N ASP A 263 11.95 -26.44 -1.24
CA ASP A 263 12.25 -25.86 -2.55
C ASP A 263 12.88 -24.45 -2.48
N GLY A 264 12.84 -23.82 -1.32
CA GLY A 264 13.42 -22.52 -1.05
C GLY A 264 12.57 -21.37 -1.60
N ASP A 265 11.26 -21.54 -1.73
CA ASP A 265 10.34 -20.49 -2.17
C ASP A 265 9.89 -19.54 -1.05
N GLY A 266 10.26 -19.85 0.19
CA GLY A 266 9.95 -19.05 1.35
C GLY A 266 8.72 -19.52 2.11
N ILE A 267 7.99 -20.55 1.68
CA ILE A 267 6.87 -21.11 2.45
C ILE A 267 7.32 -22.42 3.12
N PRO A 268 7.25 -22.55 4.46
CA PRO A 268 7.63 -23.79 5.12
C PRO A 268 6.73 -24.98 4.71
N ASP A 269 7.31 -26.16 4.50
CA ASP A 269 6.67 -27.44 4.10
C ASP A 269 5.39 -27.81 4.87
N HIS A 270 5.21 -27.26 6.08
CA HIS A 270 4.02 -27.56 6.88
C HIS A 270 2.83 -26.63 6.60
N LEU A 271 3.05 -25.59 5.80
CA LEU A 271 2.12 -24.58 5.29
C LEU A 271 2.04 -24.60 3.75
N ASP A 272 3.03 -25.19 3.07
CA ASP A 272 2.99 -25.45 1.63
C ASP A 272 2.05 -26.65 1.29
N ASP A 273 1.45 -26.59 0.10
CA ASP A 273 0.60 -27.62 -0.50
C ASP A 273 1.34 -28.42 -1.61
N ASP A 274 2.55 -28.00 -2.01
CA ASP A 274 3.43 -28.60 -3.04
C ASP A 274 4.91 -28.42 -2.66
N ASP A 275 5.36 -29.02 -1.54
CA ASP A 275 6.67 -28.83 -0.84
C ASP A 275 7.92 -28.78 -1.76
N ASP A 276 7.91 -29.47 -2.90
CA ASP A 276 9.05 -29.52 -3.85
C ASP A 276 8.84 -28.72 -5.14
N ASN A 277 7.71 -28.02 -5.25
CA ASN A 277 7.20 -27.28 -6.39
C ASN A 277 7.32 -28.06 -7.73
N ASP A 278 7.14 -29.39 -7.73
CA ASP A 278 7.16 -30.19 -8.97
C ASP A 278 5.84 -30.13 -9.77
N GLY A 279 4.80 -29.54 -9.16
CA GLY A 279 3.48 -29.35 -9.71
C GLY A 279 2.51 -30.50 -9.40
N ILE A 280 2.78 -31.27 -8.35
CA ILE A 280 1.93 -32.35 -7.84
C ILE A 280 1.70 -32.07 -6.35
N PRO A 281 0.49 -31.63 -5.96
CA PRO A 281 0.23 -31.31 -4.56
C PRO A 281 0.50 -32.50 -3.63
N ASP A 282 1.02 -32.26 -2.43
CA ASP A 282 1.53 -33.28 -1.50
C ASP A 282 0.48 -34.34 -1.17
N GLU A 283 -0.80 -33.95 -1.10
CA GLU A 283 -1.90 -34.90 -0.88
C GLU A 283 -2.01 -35.99 -1.99
N ASN A 284 -1.35 -35.76 -3.12
CA ASN A 284 -1.27 -36.61 -4.29
C ASN A 284 0.17 -36.96 -4.72
N ASP A 285 1.19 -36.46 -4.03
CA ASP A 285 2.58 -36.87 -4.23
C ASP A 285 2.89 -38.16 -3.46
N ASP A 286 3.81 -38.97 -4.00
CA ASP A 286 4.36 -40.16 -3.34
C ASP A 286 5.82 -39.91 -2.86
N ASP A 287 6.39 -38.71 -3.05
CA ASP A 287 7.77 -38.26 -2.75
C ASP A 287 7.78 -36.72 -2.55
N ASP A 288 7.00 -36.21 -1.58
CA ASP A 288 6.75 -34.77 -1.30
C ASP A 288 8.03 -33.94 -1.10
N ASP A 289 9.07 -34.50 -0.49
CA ASP A 289 10.36 -33.82 -0.29
C ASP A 289 11.38 -33.97 -1.45
N ASN A 290 11.00 -34.67 -2.52
CA ASN A 290 11.84 -35.04 -3.68
C ASN A 290 13.21 -35.66 -3.31
N ASP A 291 13.35 -36.29 -2.14
CA ASP A 291 14.62 -36.88 -1.72
C ASP A 291 14.92 -38.20 -2.46
N GLY A 292 13.92 -38.72 -3.19
CA GLY A 292 13.96 -39.94 -3.96
C GLY A 292 13.60 -41.20 -3.14
N ILE A 293 13.02 -41.01 -1.95
CA ILE A 293 12.48 -42.02 -1.05
C ILE A 293 11.00 -41.70 -0.87
N PRO A 294 10.10 -42.59 -1.35
CA PRO A 294 8.69 -42.33 -1.19
C PRO A 294 8.30 -42.16 0.28
N ASP A 295 7.46 -41.19 0.64
CA ASP A 295 7.05 -40.89 2.05
C ASP A 295 6.32 -42.06 2.73
N SER A 296 6.00 -43.11 1.96
CA SER A 296 5.57 -44.41 2.48
C SER A 296 6.68 -45.32 3.09
N GLU A 297 7.98 -45.04 2.91
CA GLU A 297 9.12 -45.89 3.33
C GLU A 297 9.92 -45.39 4.55
#